data_AF-A0AAU1UP68-F1
#
_entry.id   AF-A0AAU1UP68-F1
#
_cell.length_a   1.000
_cell.length_b   1.000
_cell.length_c   1.000
_cell.angle_alpha   90.00
_cell.angle_beta   90.00
_cell.angle_gamma   90.00
#
_symmetry.space_group_name_H-M   'P 1'
#
loop_
_entity.id
_entity.type
_entity.pdbx_description
1 polymer ?
#
loop_
_entity_poly.entity_id
_entity_poly.type
_entity_poly.pdbx_seq_one_letter_code
_entity_poly.pdbx_strand_id
1 'polypeptide(L)'
;MCMDEKPYQLLDHARAPLPARPGHDTCQDSEYIRCGTCSIFVWVEPLRGWRRVQALSQRTRIDWAGQIKQLLSVDYPDAEAVVLVMDNLNTHTIASLYEAFEPEEAFALAQRLEIHHTPKHGSWLNIAEIELSALTRQSLDRRINDLDILNTELSA
;
A
#
# COMPACT_ATOMS: atom_id res chain seq x y z
N MET A 1 -1.29 13.86 5.38
CA MET A 1 -1.42 12.49 4.84
C MET A 1 -0.03 11.90 4.68
N CYS A 2 0.22 10.69 5.17
CA CYS A 2 1.47 9.97 4.94
C CYS A 2 1.19 8.78 4.03
N MET A 3 2.07 8.52 3.08
CA MET A 3 1.95 7.39 2.15
C MET A 3 3.26 6.65 2.02
N ASP A 4 3.16 5.34 1.89
CA ASP A 4 4.25 4.46 1.52
C ASP A 4 3.68 3.22 0.84
N GLU A 5 4.57 2.37 0.36
CA GLU A 5 4.20 1.11 -0.21
C GLU A 5 5.22 0.00 0.09
N LYS A 6 4.78 -1.24 -0.08
CA LYS A 6 5.62 -2.40 0.17
C LYS A 6 5.40 -3.48 -0.88
N PRO A 7 6.46 -4.02 -1.50
CA PRO A 7 6.33 -5.22 -2.31
C PRO A 7 5.92 -6.39 -1.42
N TYR A 8 4.94 -7.16 -1.87
CA TYR A 8 4.46 -8.34 -1.18
C TYR A 8 4.49 -9.55 -2.12
N GLN A 9 4.92 -10.68 -1.59
CA GLN A 9 5.00 -11.93 -2.35
C GLN A 9 3.75 -12.76 -2.09
N LEU A 10 3.05 -13.11 -3.16
CA LEU A 10 1.91 -14.02 -3.08
C LEU A 10 2.43 -15.46 -3.06
N LEU A 11 2.04 -16.21 -2.02
CA LEU A 11 2.56 -17.54 -1.73
C LEU A 11 1.42 -18.51 -1.46
N ASP A 12 1.54 -19.72 -2.00
CA ASP A 12 0.68 -20.85 -1.69
C ASP A 12 1.46 -21.98 -1.01
N HIS A 13 0.73 -22.92 -0.44
CA HIS A 13 1.27 -24.12 0.16
C HIS A 13 1.54 -25.19 -0.91
N ALA A 14 2.79 -25.67 -0.99
CA ALA A 14 3.09 -26.85 -1.81
C ALA A 14 2.42 -28.11 -1.25
N ARG A 15 2.21 -28.14 0.07
CA ARG A 15 1.50 -29.21 0.81
C ARG A 15 0.56 -28.60 1.83
N ALA A 16 -0.63 -29.17 1.96
CA ALA A 16 -1.63 -28.72 2.92
C ALA A 16 -1.04 -28.70 4.35
N PRO A 17 -1.22 -27.61 5.12
CA PRO A 17 -0.79 -27.55 6.51
C PRO A 17 -1.44 -28.64 7.36
N LEU A 18 -0.70 -29.14 8.35
CA LEU A 18 -1.26 -30.03 9.36
C LEU A 18 -1.91 -29.18 10.47
N PRO A 19 -3.18 -29.42 10.81
CA PRO A 19 -3.86 -28.65 11.84
C PRO A 19 -3.23 -28.89 13.22
N ALA A 20 -3.33 -27.89 14.09
CA ALA A 20 -2.93 -28.02 15.48
C ALA A 20 -3.66 -29.18 16.17
N ARG A 21 -2.96 -29.86 17.08
CA ARG A 21 -3.49 -30.96 17.91
C ARG A 21 -2.92 -30.84 19.33
N PRO A 22 -3.50 -31.49 20.35
CA PRO A 22 -2.98 -31.40 21.71
C PRO A 22 -1.48 -31.72 21.78
N GLY A 23 -0.67 -30.77 22.26
CA GLY A 23 0.78 -30.88 22.36
C GLY A 23 1.59 -30.55 21.09
N HIS A 24 0.94 -30.13 19.99
CA HIS A 24 1.61 -29.72 18.76
C HIS A 24 0.88 -28.55 18.08
N ASP A 25 1.62 -27.48 17.80
CA ASP A 25 1.12 -26.35 17.01
C ASP A 25 0.87 -26.75 15.55
N THR A 26 0.16 -25.89 14.81
CA THR A 26 -0.03 -26.02 13.37
C THR A 26 1.33 -26.16 12.68
N CYS A 27 1.48 -27.20 11.85
CA CYS A 27 2.73 -27.45 11.14
C CYS A 27 2.58 -27.07 9.66
N GLN A 28 3.45 -26.16 9.21
CA GLN A 28 3.52 -25.70 7.84
C GLN A 28 4.80 -26.21 7.21
N ASP A 29 4.70 -26.82 6.03
CA ASP A 29 5.87 -27.24 5.25
C ASP A 29 6.66 -26.01 4.78
N SER A 30 7.99 -26.09 4.79
CA SER A 30 8.84 -24.97 4.35
C SER A 30 8.76 -24.73 2.84
N GLU A 31 8.39 -25.74 2.05
CA GLU A 31 8.14 -25.63 0.62
C GLU A 31 6.87 -24.81 0.33
N TYR A 32 6.97 -23.91 -0.65
CA TYR A 32 5.89 -23.01 -1.05
C TYR A 32 5.86 -22.85 -2.56
N ILE A 33 4.70 -22.48 -3.09
CA ILE A 33 4.50 -22.13 -4.49
C ILE A 33 4.50 -20.60 -4.59
N ARG A 34 5.24 -20.05 -5.55
CA ARG A 34 5.22 -18.60 -5.84
C ARG A 34 4.06 -18.29 -6.77
N CYS A 35 3.14 -17.46 -6.32
CA CYS A 35 1.96 -17.03 -7.07
C CYS A 35 2.11 -15.62 -7.66
N GLY A 36 3.32 -15.06 -7.61
CA GLY A 36 3.65 -13.74 -8.13
C GLY A 36 3.97 -12.75 -7.02
N THR A 37 3.94 -11.47 -7.37
CA THR A 37 4.20 -10.35 -6.46
C THR A 37 3.23 -9.23 -6.75
N CYS A 38 2.90 -8.47 -5.72
CA CYS A 38 2.07 -7.28 -5.79
C CYS A 38 2.70 -6.14 -4.97
N SER A 39 2.10 -4.97 -5.01
CA SER A 39 2.49 -3.82 -4.19
C SER A 39 1.33 -3.41 -3.29
N ILE A 40 1.56 -3.37 -1.98
CA ILE A 40 0.61 -2.87 -1.00
C ILE A 40 0.87 -1.37 -0.83
N PHE A 41 -0.09 -0.54 -1.19
CA PHE A 41 -0.11 0.89 -0.89
C PHE A 41 -0.80 1.14 0.44
N VAL A 42 -0.23 2.02 1.25
CA VAL A 42 -0.83 2.47 2.51
C VAL A 42 -0.93 3.99 2.54
N TRP A 43 -2.06 4.47 3.02
CA TRP A 43 -2.32 5.88 3.27
C TRP A 43 -2.74 6.03 4.74
N VAL A 44 -2.12 6.96 5.46
CA VAL A 44 -2.38 7.17 6.88
C VAL A 44 -2.57 8.65 7.19
N GLU A 45 -3.63 8.97 7.91
CA GLU A 45 -3.80 10.24 8.61
C GLU A 45 -3.79 9.96 10.13
N PRO A 46 -2.63 10.10 10.80
CA PRO A 46 -2.48 9.70 12.19
C PRO A 46 -3.40 10.48 13.15
N LEU A 47 -3.60 11.78 12.90
CA LEU A 47 -4.40 12.64 13.77
C LEU A 47 -5.89 12.27 13.77
N ARG A 48 -6.41 11.79 12.64
CA ARG A 48 -7.78 11.30 12.50
C ARG A 48 -7.92 9.83 12.93
N GLY A 49 -6.80 9.10 13.06
CA GLY A 49 -6.83 7.64 13.21
C GLY A 49 -7.37 6.94 11.97
N TRP A 50 -7.16 7.54 10.79
CA TRP A 50 -7.66 7.01 9.52
C TRP A 50 -6.53 6.36 8.73
N ARG A 51 -6.85 5.23 8.09
CA ARG A 51 -5.97 4.58 7.12
C ARG A 51 -6.77 4.02 5.95
N ARG A 52 -6.11 3.90 4.80
CA ARG A 52 -6.55 3.08 3.67
C ARG A 52 -5.39 2.24 3.19
N VAL A 53 -5.64 0.95 2.99
CA VAL A 53 -4.64 0.01 2.48
C VAL A 53 -5.21 -0.69 1.26
N GLN A 54 -4.43 -0.80 0.20
CA GLN A 54 -4.85 -1.49 -1.02
C GLN A 54 -3.65 -2.14 -1.69
N ALA A 55 -3.79 -3.42 -2.07
CA ALA A 55 -2.84 -4.12 -2.89
C ALA A 55 -3.20 -3.98 -4.37
N LEU A 56 -2.22 -3.56 -5.17
CA LEU A 56 -2.29 -3.54 -6.64
C LEU A 56 -1.27 -4.54 -7.21
N SER A 57 -1.55 -5.07 -8.39
CA SER A 57 -0.64 -6.01 -9.06
C SER A 57 0.71 -5.38 -9.41
N GLN A 58 0.75 -4.06 -9.62
CA GLN A 58 1.94 -3.30 -9.99
C GLN A 58 2.05 -1.99 -9.18
N ARG A 59 3.23 -1.37 -9.30
CA ARG A 59 3.53 -0.04 -8.76
C ARG A 59 4.11 0.83 -9.85
N THR A 60 3.28 1.19 -10.82
CA THR A 60 3.63 2.11 -11.90
C THR A 60 3.27 3.55 -11.55
N ARG A 61 3.66 4.50 -12.42
CA ARG A 61 3.22 5.90 -12.32
C ARG A 61 1.71 6.03 -12.42
N ILE A 62 1.08 5.23 -13.29
CA ILE A 62 -0.36 5.21 -13.50
C ILE A 62 -1.06 4.68 -12.24
N ASP A 63 -0.52 3.63 -11.62
CA ASP A 63 -1.07 3.09 -10.36
C ASP A 63 -1.02 4.14 -9.25
N TRP A 64 0.12 4.80 -9.08
CA TRP A 64 0.29 5.87 -8.09
C TRP A 64 -0.67 7.04 -8.36
N ALA A 65 -0.78 7.48 -9.62
CA ALA A 65 -1.71 8.55 -10.01
C ALA A 65 -3.18 8.18 -9.74
N GLY A 66 -3.55 6.91 -9.99
CA GLY A 66 -4.86 6.37 -9.62
C GLY A 66 -5.12 6.43 -8.12
N GLN A 67 -4.12 6.09 -7.30
CA GLN A 67 -4.22 6.19 -5.84
C GLN A 67 -4.37 7.64 -5.35
N ILE A 68 -3.66 8.59 -5.97
CA ILE A 68 -3.82 10.02 -5.70
C ILE A 68 -5.22 10.51 -6.08
N LYS A 69 -5.74 10.11 -7.24
CA LYS A 69 -7.09 10.48 -7.66
C LYS A 69 -8.14 9.95 -6.68
N GLN A 70 -8.00 8.70 -6.23
CA GLN A 70 -8.85 8.13 -5.18
C GLN A 70 -8.78 8.96 -3.89
N LEU A 71 -7.58 9.31 -3.44
CA LEU A 71 -7.37 10.14 -2.26
C LEU A 71 -8.11 11.47 -2.34
N LEU A 72 -7.95 12.19 -3.46
CA LEU A 72 -8.47 13.54 -3.61
C LEU A 72 -9.96 13.58 -3.99
N SER A 73 -10.47 12.53 -4.64
CA SER A 73 -11.85 12.52 -5.17
C SER A 73 -12.82 11.75 -4.27
N VAL A 74 -12.33 10.82 -3.45
CA VAL A 74 -13.16 9.93 -2.63
C VAL A 74 -12.82 10.03 -1.15
N ASP A 75 -11.54 9.94 -0.78
CA ASP A 75 -11.15 9.94 0.63
C ASP A 75 -11.25 11.35 1.26
N TYR A 76 -10.87 12.38 0.48
CA TYR A 76 -10.87 13.80 0.87
C TYR A 76 -11.41 14.72 -0.24
N PRO A 77 -12.67 14.53 -0.69
CA PRO A 77 -13.27 15.34 -1.75
C PRO A 77 -13.33 16.83 -1.41
N ASP A 78 -13.61 17.15 -0.13
CA ASP A 78 -13.84 18.52 0.33
C ASP A 78 -12.55 19.25 0.78
N ALA A 79 -11.40 18.57 0.77
CA ALA A 79 -10.13 19.19 1.16
C ALA A 79 -9.63 20.12 0.05
N GLU A 80 -9.41 21.39 0.36
CA GLU A 80 -8.81 22.34 -0.59
C GLU A 80 -7.42 21.88 -1.05
N ALA A 81 -6.60 21.43 -0.09
CA ALA A 81 -5.30 20.82 -0.36
C ALA A 81 -5.00 19.69 0.63
N VAL A 82 -4.18 18.73 0.19
CA VAL A 82 -3.64 17.66 1.01
C VAL A 82 -2.12 17.80 1.09
N VAL A 83 -1.61 17.99 2.31
CA VAL A 83 -0.18 17.87 2.60
C VAL A 83 0.17 16.38 2.60
N LEU A 84 0.93 15.97 1.58
CA LEU A 84 1.32 14.59 1.34
C LEU A 84 2.80 14.39 1.67
N VAL A 85 3.06 13.59 2.70
CA VAL A 85 4.39 13.13 3.09
C VAL A 85 4.62 11.73 2.52
N MET A 86 5.69 11.55 1.75
CA MET A 86 6.04 10.25 1.15
C MET A 86 7.56 10.16 0.89
N ASP A 87 8.03 8.99 0.44
CA ASP A 87 9.42 8.84 0.01
C ASP A 87 9.69 9.59 -1.32
N ASN A 88 10.89 9.42 -1.87
CA ASN A 88 11.29 10.06 -3.14
C ASN A 88 11.48 9.03 -4.26
N LEU A 89 10.52 8.12 -4.41
CA LEU A 89 10.48 7.19 -5.54
C LEU A 89 10.24 7.92 -6.87
N ASN A 90 10.76 7.38 -7.97
CA ASN A 90 10.63 7.96 -9.31
C ASN A 90 9.19 8.03 -9.87
N THR A 91 8.24 7.37 -9.20
CA THR A 91 6.80 7.44 -9.47
C THR A 91 6.09 8.56 -8.70
N HIS A 92 6.71 9.10 -7.66
CA HIS A 92 6.11 10.05 -6.71
C HIS A 92 6.27 11.49 -7.16
N THR A 93 5.75 11.79 -8.35
CA THR A 93 5.92 13.10 -8.99
C THR A 93 4.63 13.56 -9.66
N ILE A 94 4.44 14.87 -9.76
CA ILE A 94 3.32 15.46 -10.51
C ILE A 94 3.30 15.00 -11.98
N ALA A 95 4.45 14.71 -12.58
CA ALA A 95 4.52 14.18 -13.94
C ALA A 95 3.75 12.86 -14.10
N SER A 96 3.66 12.03 -13.04
CA SER A 96 2.87 10.81 -13.05
C SER A 96 1.38 11.07 -13.23
N LEU A 97 0.87 12.21 -12.75
CA LEU A 97 -0.53 12.61 -12.97
C LEU A 97 -0.78 12.96 -14.44
N TYR A 98 0.14 13.68 -15.06
CA TYR A 98 0.08 14.02 -16.49
C TYR A 98 0.32 12.81 -17.42
N GLU A 99 1.01 11.78 -16.93
CA GLU A 99 1.14 10.52 -17.64
C GLU A 99 -0.18 9.71 -17.62
N ALA A 100 -0.96 9.83 -16.55
CA ALA A 100 -2.15 9.01 -16.32
C ALA A 100 -3.48 9.66 -16.74
N PHE A 101 -3.57 11.00 -16.71
CA PHE A 101 -4.84 11.72 -16.91
C PHE A 101 -4.70 12.83 -17.95
N GLU A 102 -5.85 13.30 -18.47
CA GLU A 102 -5.91 14.46 -19.35
C GLU A 102 -5.33 15.71 -18.65
N PRO A 103 -4.69 16.64 -19.39
CA PRO A 103 -3.96 17.76 -18.78
C PRO A 103 -4.77 18.62 -17.81
N GLU A 104 -6.07 18.83 -18.08
CA GLU A 104 -6.96 19.60 -17.21
C GLU A 104 -7.19 18.89 -15.86
N GLU A 105 -7.45 17.57 -15.90
CA GLU A 105 -7.63 16.76 -14.70
C GLU A 105 -6.33 16.63 -13.90
N ALA A 106 -5.23 16.32 -14.59
CA ALA A 106 -3.91 16.22 -13.96
C ALA A 106 -3.51 17.53 -13.26
N PHE A 107 -3.76 18.67 -13.90
CA PHE A 107 -3.53 19.99 -13.31
C PHE A 107 -4.39 20.22 -12.08
N ALA A 108 -5.70 19.94 -12.16
CA ALA A 108 -6.62 20.10 -11.03
C ALA A 108 -6.22 19.26 -9.82
N LEU A 109 -5.81 18.00 -10.04
CA LEU A 109 -5.29 17.13 -8.97
C LEU A 109 -3.98 17.68 -8.39
N ALA A 110 -3.05 18.12 -9.25
CA ALA A 110 -1.76 18.65 -8.83
C ALA A 110 -1.89 19.92 -7.96
N GLN A 111 -2.86 20.79 -8.25
CA GLN A 111 -3.11 22.00 -7.46
C GLN A 111 -3.55 21.70 -6.01
N ARG A 112 -4.10 20.50 -5.76
CA ARG A 112 -4.57 20.08 -4.45
C ARG A 112 -3.51 19.33 -3.64
N LEU A 113 -2.26 19.26 -4.11
CA LEU A 113 -1.18 18.52 -3.45
C LEU A 113 -0.05 19.44 -3.01
N GLU A 114 0.29 19.35 -1.73
CA GLU A 114 1.54 19.88 -1.18
C GLU A 114 2.45 18.70 -0.81
N ILE A 115 3.45 18.42 -1.65
CA ILE A 115 4.30 17.23 -1.50
C ILE A 115 5.54 17.53 -0.65
N HIS A 116 5.74 16.74 0.40
CA HIS A 116 6.94 16.73 1.24
C HIS A 116 7.62 15.37 1.16
N HIS A 117 8.84 15.35 0.63
CA HIS A 117 9.62 14.11 0.59
C HIS A 117 10.39 13.90 1.88
N THR A 118 10.38 12.66 2.39
CA THR A 118 11.29 12.28 3.46
C THR A 118 12.75 12.32 2.97
N PRO A 119 13.74 12.64 3.83
CA PRO A 119 15.15 12.58 3.48
C PRO A 119 15.55 11.20 2.94
N LYS A 120 16.55 11.17 2.06
CA LYS A 120 17.14 9.90 1.59
C LYS A 120 17.66 9.11 2.79
N HIS A 121 17.37 7.81 2.83
CA HIS A 121 17.67 6.92 3.96
C HIS A 121 17.01 7.33 5.30
N GLY A 122 15.99 8.19 5.26
CA GLY A 122 15.23 8.66 6.42
C GLY A 122 13.82 8.06 6.49
N SER A 123 13.61 6.84 5.99
CA SER A 123 12.28 6.23 5.88
C SER A 123 11.58 6.10 7.24
N TRP A 124 12.35 5.93 8.33
CA TRP A 124 11.87 5.90 9.72
C TRP A 124 11.10 7.15 10.18
N LEU A 125 11.18 8.25 9.44
CA LEU A 125 10.37 9.46 9.66
C LEU A 125 8.97 9.39 9.00
N ASN A 126 8.76 8.45 8.07
CA ASN A 126 7.48 8.24 7.39
C ASN A 126 6.56 7.39 8.26
N ILE A 127 5.47 7.98 8.75
CA ILE A 127 4.50 7.27 9.59
C ILE A 127 3.83 6.10 8.86
N ALA A 128 3.72 6.18 7.53
CA ALA A 128 3.19 5.08 6.73
C ALA A 128 4.05 3.80 6.82
N GLU A 129 5.37 3.91 7.02
CA GLU A 129 6.25 2.75 7.22
C GLU A 129 5.96 2.04 8.57
N ILE A 130 5.65 2.82 9.61
CA ILE A 130 5.25 2.29 10.92
C ILE A 130 3.94 1.49 10.79
N GLU A 131 2.98 2.03 10.03
CA GLU A 131 1.71 1.34 9.77
C GLU A 131 1.92 0.05 8.97
N LEU A 132 2.76 0.06 7.93
CA LEU A 132 3.11 -1.16 7.18
C LEU A 132 3.74 -2.22 8.09
N SER A 133 4.58 -1.81 9.04
CA SER A 133 5.19 -2.71 10.02
C SER A 133 4.18 -3.32 10.99
N ALA A 134 3.21 -2.52 11.46
CA ALA A 134 2.11 -3.01 12.28
C ALA A 134 1.22 -3.99 11.51
N LEU A 135 0.76 -3.59 10.33
CA LEU A 135 -0.06 -4.41 9.41
C LEU A 135 0.62 -5.75 9.08
N THR A 136 1.91 -5.72 8.76
CA THR A 136 2.66 -6.93 8.41
C THR A 136 2.62 -7.95 9.55
N ARG A 137 2.88 -7.50 10.78
CA ARG A 137 2.92 -8.37 11.96
C ARG A 137 1.55 -8.87 12.39
N GLN A 138 0.50 -8.11 12.14
CA GLN A 138 -0.85 -8.43 12.60
C GLN A 138 -1.64 -9.29 11.60
N SER A 139 -1.50 -9.03 10.30
CA SER A 139 -2.43 -9.55 9.30
C SER A 139 -1.78 -10.34 8.16
N LEU A 140 -0.47 -10.17 7.94
CA LEU A 140 0.24 -10.70 6.77
C LEU A 140 1.26 -11.81 7.09
N ASP A 141 1.36 -12.25 8.34
CA ASP A 141 2.22 -13.36 8.78
C ASP A 141 1.62 -14.74 8.43
N ARG A 142 1.24 -14.91 7.16
CA ARG A 142 0.70 -16.14 6.58
C ARG A 142 0.86 -16.15 5.07
N ARG A 143 0.64 -17.31 4.45
CA ARG A 143 0.64 -17.45 3.00
C ARG A 143 -0.71 -17.01 2.43
N ILE A 144 -0.67 -16.02 1.54
CA ILE A 144 -1.81 -15.54 0.76
C ILE A 144 -1.38 -15.62 -0.70
N ASN A 145 -2.10 -16.41 -1.49
CA ASN A 145 -1.73 -16.74 -2.86
C ASN A 145 -2.41 -15.85 -3.91
N ASP A 146 -3.41 -15.06 -3.51
CA ASP A 146 -4.29 -14.33 -4.41
C ASP A 146 -4.46 -12.87 -3.98
N LEU A 147 -4.56 -11.97 -4.97
CA LEU A 147 -4.65 -10.53 -4.76
C LEU A 147 -5.98 -10.09 -4.15
N ASP A 148 -7.09 -10.73 -4.52
CA ASP A 148 -8.42 -10.38 -4.02
C ASP A 148 -8.60 -10.85 -2.57
N ILE A 149 -8.06 -12.03 -2.26
CA ILE A 149 -7.94 -12.50 -0.87
C ILE A 149 -7.10 -11.52 -0.05
N LEU A 150 -5.94 -11.10 -0.56
CA LEU A 150 -5.10 -10.11 0.12
C LEU A 150 -5.87 -8.81 0.38
N ASN A 151 -6.56 -8.25 -0.61
CA ASN A 151 -7.33 -7.01 -0.43
C ASN A 151 -8.50 -7.16 0.56
N THR A 152 -9.13 -8.33 0.63
CA THR A 152 -10.15 -8.63 1.65
C THR A 152 -9.55 -8.58 3.05
N GLU A 153 -8.38 -9.19 3.24
CA GLU A 153 -7.68 -9.23 4.53
C GLU A 153 -7.12 -7.86 4.94
N LEU A 154 -6.73 -7.02 3.98
CA LEU A 154 -6.29 -5.65 4.22
C LEU A 154 -7.43 -4.72 4.67
N SER A 155 -8.68 -5.09 4.37
CA SER A 155 -9.88 -4.30 4.69
C SER A 155 -10.55 -4.72 6.00
N ALA A 156 -10.12 -5.83 6.60
CA ALA A 156 -10.65 -6.37 7.86
C ALA A 156 -10.10 -5.61 9.08
#